data_AF-A0A7S4FJ63-F1
#
_entry.id   AF-A0A7S4FJ63-F1
#
_cell.length_a   1.000
_cell.length_b   1.000
_cell.length_c   1.000
_cell.angle_alpha   90.00
_cell.angle_beta   90.00
_cell.angle_gamma   90.00
#
_symmetry.space_group_name_H-M   'P 1'
#
loop_
_entity.id
_entity.type
_entity.pdbx_description
1 polymer ?
#
loop_
_entity_poly.entity_id
_entity_poly.type
_entity_poly.pdbx_seq_one_letter_code
_entity_poly.pdbx_strand_id
1 'polypeptide(L)'
;GIPAEAPWYTSTCMDSRNVCVRPRHYRKVGISRYDDSPSSTIWSLLKFIPHSGQGASNAYKRAVEKGWPYRMDELLRRRATPSKAVLVTAFNFGFREYMANFVCNLAKLSIGHYVMAALDSQAYEWGVVRGLPVFFFPTRHRLVAAMTYGTDEYKQVVKMKSVIVTKILEHGYSVFFVDPDVVLFRDPLANLKASPNVMYIQSDKRWRQGGQQPYGTVDNSSLTTNINSGYYFVPSSPVAIAALKHIVRHAANSTGSEQPSFHMVLCGGDFSQWPTQAVGLGWGYDKCLYMDPRHGNLTVQIIHPMKAAVGGTYIGGGKDTLWDFRYVNLEPPFAEMEALHNNYVRGLDKKMRRQMDAGLWFAKKDDACRF
;
A
#
# COMPACT_ATOMS: atom_id res chain seq x y z
N GLY A 1 1.72 22.48 13.40
CA GLY A 1 2.93 22.62 14.22
C GLY A 1 3.21 21.29 14.90
N ILE A 2 4.45 20.83 14.90
CA ILE A 2 4.87 19.59 15.60
C ILE A 2 4.83 19.88 17.12
N PRO A 3 4.23 19.02 17.96
CA PRO A 3 4.24 19.21 19.41
C PRO A 3 5.67 19.28 19.97
N ALA A 4 5.93 20.18 20.93
CA ALA A 4 7.25 20.47 21.49
C ALA A 4 7.95 19.30 22.21
N GLU A 5 7.26 18.18 22.40
CA GLU A 5 7.68 17.00 23.15
C GLU A 5 7.98 15.76 22.30
N ALA A 6 8.04 15.90 20.96
CA ALA A 6 8.49 14.81 20.12
C ALA A 6 9.94 14.42 20.48
N PRO A 7 10.28 13.11 20.59
CA PRO A 7 11.64 12.64 20.85
C PRO A 7 12.60 12.91 19.69
N TRP A 8 12.09 13.56 18.63
CA TRP A 8 12.81 14.00 17.46
C TRP A 8 12.43 15.45 17.16
N TYR A 9 13.36 16.19 16.56
CA TYR A 9 13.06 17.50 15.98
C TYR A 9 13.59 17.56 14.55
N THR A 10 12.93 18.35 13.72
CA THR A 10 13.38 18.66 12.36
C THR A 10 14.44 19.76 12.43
N SER A 11 15.63 19.53 11.87
CA SER A 11 16.69 20.55 11.75
C SER A 11 17.21 20.63 10.32
N THR A 12 17.69 21.80 9.92
CA THR A 12 18.48 21.93 8.67
C THR A 12 19.82 21.21 8.85
N CYS A 13 20.20 20.41 7.86
CA CYS A 13 21.49 19.73 7.86
C CYS A 13 22.62 20.73 7.53
N MET A 14 23.83 20.49 8.04
CA MET A 14 24.95 21.46 8.00
C MET A 14 25.42 21.85 6.59
N ASP A 15 25.09 21.11 5.53
CA ASP A 15 25.66 21.35 4.19
C ASP A 15 24.65 21.52 3.03
N SER A 16 23.34 21.59 3.25
CA SER A 16 22.39 22.00 2.19
C SER A 16 20.97 22.21 2.74
N ARG A 17 20.09 22.82 1.93
CA ARG A 17 18.69 23.21 2.23
C ARG A 17 17.73 22.06 2.58
N ASN A 18 18.24 20.90 2.99
CA ASN A 18 17.47 19.71 3.34
C ASN A 18 17.11 19.67 4.84
N VAL A 19 15.90 19.17 5.14
CA VAL A 19 15.37 18.99 6.50
C VAL A 19 15.64 17.56 6.97
N CYS A 20 16.31 17.42 8.11
CA CYS A 20 16.71 16.15 8.70
C CYS A 20 15.97 15.92 10.03
N VAL A 21 15.56 14.69 10.32
CA VAL A 21 14.90 14.30 11.59
C VAL A 21 15.97 13.79 12.55
N ARG A 22 16.19 14.48 13.67
CA ARG A 22 17.22 14.13 14.67
C ARG A 22 16.60 13.67 16.00
N PRO A 23 17.10 12.59 16.61
CA PRO A 23 16.73 12.22 17.99
C PRO A 23 17.24 13.25 19.00
N ARG A 24 16.42 13.62 19.99
CA ARG A 24 16.89 14.35 21.17
C ARG A 24 17.68 13.39 22.06
N HIS A 25 18.99 13.57 22.16
CA HIS A 25 19.83 12.80 23.08
C HIS A 25 19.45 13.08 24.54
N TYR A 26 19.11 12.02 25.29
CA TYR A 26 19.05 12.07 26.75
C TYR A 26 20.34 11.52 27.35
N ARG A 27 20.91 12.28 28.29
CA ARG A 27 22.11 11.96 29.09
C ARG A 27 22.01 10.55 29.71
N LYS A 28 23.13 9.82 29.68
CA LYS A 28 23.34 8.60 30.47
C LYS A 28 23.11 8.90 31.96
N VAL A 29 22.16 8.21 32.58
CA VAL A 29 22.13 8.03 34.03
C VAL A 29 22.45 6.56 34.28
N GLY A 30 23.61 6.29 34.88
CA GLY A 30 23.96 4.97 35.38
C GLY A 30 23.25 4.73 36.71
N ILE A 31 22.90 3.48 37.00
CA ILE A 31 22.69 2.96 38.37
C ILE A 31 22.97 1.45 38.37
N SER A 32 23.49 1.05 39.52
CA SER A 32 24.08 -0.19 40.02
C SER A 32 23.13 -1.39 40.14
N ARG A 33 23.77 -2.56 40.27
CA ARG A 33 23.31 -3.89 40.71
C ARG A 33 22.21 -3.88 41.78
N TYR A 34 21.31 -4.86 41.71
CA TYR A 34 20.86 -5.67 42.85
C TYR A 34 20.37 -7.05 42.38
N ASP A 35 20.68 -8.04 43.21
CA ASP A 35 20.47 -9.49 43.05
C ASP A 35 19.22 -9.97 43.81
N ASP A 36 18.91 -11.25 43.63
CA ASP A 36 18.07 -12.16 44.40
C ASP A 36 16.59 -12.41 44.02
N SER A 37 16.32 -13.71 43.98
CA SER A 37 15.16 -14.48 43.47
C SER A 37 14.33 -15.05 44.65
N PRO A 38 13.42 -16.05 44.52
CA PRO A 38 12.39 -16.40 43.51
C PRO A 38 11.01 -16.74 44.15
N SER A 39 9.89 -16.74 43.39
CA SER A 39 8.83 -17.77 43.55
C SER A 39 7.76 -17.76 42.44
N SER A 40 7.66 -18.91 41.76
CA SER A 40 6.48 -19.59 41.15
C SER A 40 5.43 -18.73 40.43
N THR A 41 5.15 -18.94 39.14
CA THR A 41 4.36 -20.10 38.67
C THR A 41 4.34 -20.16 37.12
N ILE A 42 4.48 -21.37 36.57
CA ILE A 42 3.91 -21.85 35.29
C ILE A 42 4.13 -20.94 34.07
N TRP A 43 5.32 -20.99 33.47
CA TRP A 43 5.57 -20.47 32.10
C TRP A 43 6.62 -21.28 31.30
N SER A 44 6.82 -22.56 31.61
CA SER A 44 7.70 -23.42 30.82
C SER A 44 6.91 -24.14 29.74
N LEU A 45 6.83 -23.56 28.54
CA LEU A 45 6.89 -24.23 27.23
C LEU A 45 6.62 -23.20 26.12
N LEU A 46 7.68 -22.49 25.72
CA LEU A 46 8.01 -22.03 24.36
C LEU A 46 9.05 -20.91 24.48
N LYS A 47 10.31 -21.30 24.60
CA LYS A 47 11.45 -20.42 24.37
C LYS A 47 11.46 -20.05 22.88
N PHE A 48 10.79 -18.94 22.52
CA PHE A 48 11.14 -18.21 21.30
C PHE A 48 12.41 -17.42 21.60
N ILE A 49 13.51 -17.81 20.95
CA ILE A 49 14.75 -17.03 20.95
C ILE A 49 14.50 -15.79 20.08
N PRO A 50 14.44 -14.58 20.66
CA PRO A 50 14.44 -13.36 19.87
C PRO A 50 15.89 -13.04 19.55
N HIS A 51 16.27 -13.09 18.27
CA HIS A 51 17.36 -12.25 17.80
C HIS A 51 16.82 -10.85 17.53
N SER A 52 16.50 -10.14 18.62
CA SER A 52 16.45 -8.68 18.66
C SER A 52 16.82 -8.26 20.09
N GLY A 53 17.89 -7.48 20.23
CA GLY A 53 18.42 -7.09 21.54
C GLY A 53 17.34 -6.46 22.43
N GLN A 54 17.46 -6.65 23.75
CA GLN A 54 16.54 -6.17 24.79
C GLN A 54 16.11 -4.68 24.64
N GLY A 55 16.85 -3.86 23.88
CA GLY A 55 16.50 -2.48 23.56
C GLY A 55 15.25 -2.28 22.68
N ALA A 56 14.97 -3.18 21.71
CA ALA A 56 13.83 -3.04 20.79
C ALA A 56 12.47 -3.29 21.49
N SER A 57 12.38 -4.37 22.26
CA SER A 57 11.22 -4.67 23.11
C SER A 57 10.89 -3.52 24.09
N ASN A 58 11.90 -2.87 24.66
CA ASN A 58 11.70 -1.75 25.57
C ASN A 58 11.24 -0.47 24.83
N ALA A 59 11.67 -0.24 23.59
CA ALA A 59 11.19 0.88 22.78
C ALA A 59 9.72 0.72 22.37
N TYR A 60 9.33 -0.50 21.98
CA TYR A 60 7.94 -0.85 21.68
C TYR A 60 7.02 -0.63 22.88
N LYS A 61 7.38 -1.17 24.06
CA LYS A 61 6.59 -0.98 25.30
C LYS A 61 6.42 0.50 25.65
N ARG A 62 7.49 1.29 25.57
CA ARG A 62 7.44 2.74 25.81
C ARG A 62 6.59 3.51 24.79
N ALA A 63 6.57 3.09 23.53
CA ALA A 63 5.74 3.74 22.51
C ALA A 63 4.25 3.47 22.75
N VAL A 64 3.90 2.26 23.18
CA VAL A 64 2.53 1.88 23.59
C VAL A 64 2.11 2.62 24.87
N GLU A 65 2.99 2.68 25.88
CA GLU A 65 2.75 3.39 27.15
C GLU A 65 2.55 4.90 26.97
N LYS A 66 3.17 5.52 25.93
CA LYS A 66 3.04 6.95 25.62
C LYS A 66 1.78 7.32 24.83
N GLY A 67 0.82 6.41 24.65
CA GLY A 67 -0.48 6.72 24.03
C GLY A 67 -0.39 7.13 22.56
N TRP A 68 0.59 6.62 21.82
CA TRP A 68 0.68 6.86 20.38
C TRP A 68 -0.50 6.20 19.64
N PRO A 69 -1.11 6.89 18.66
CA PRO A 69 -2.28 6.38 17.96
C PRO A 69 -1.86 5.28 17.00
N TYR A 70 -1.99 4.02 17.43
CA TYR A 70 -1.73 2.86 16.58
C TYR A 70 -2.98 2.04 16.30
N ARG A 71 -4.13 2.51 16.77
CA ARG A 71 -5.42 1.97 16.37
C ARG A 71 -5.86 2.59 15.06
N MET A 72 -6.49 1.78 14.22
CA MET A 72 -6.96 2.21 12.89
C MET A 72 -7.86 3.44 12.98
N ASP A 73 -8.84 3.47 13.88
CA ASP A 73 -9.78 4.57 14.06
C ASP A 73 -9.11 5.90 14.42
N GLU A 74 -8.10 5.86 15.30
CA GLU A 74 -7.35 7.05 15.71
C GLU A 74 -6.43 7.55 14.59
N LEU A 75 -5.76 6.64 13.88
CA LEU A 75 -4.90 6.98 12.75
C LEU A 75 -5.70 7.59 11.60
N LEU A 76 -6.84 7.00 11.23
CA LEU A 76 -7.73 7.54 10.21
C LEU A 76 -8.16 8.97 10.54
N ARG A 77 -8.54 9.22 11.81
CA ARG A 77 -8.93 10.56 12.27
C ARG A 77 -7.80 11.59 12.16
N ARG A 78 -6.56 11.19 12.42
CA ARG A 78 -5.40 12.10 12.43
C ARG A 78 -4.74 12.28 11.07
N ARG A 79 -4.88 11.29 10.17
CA ARG A 79 -4.13 11.24 8.91
C ARG A 79 -4.99 11.50 7.69
N ALA A 80 -6.29 11.24 7.70
CA ALA A 80 -7.10 11.50 6.52
C ALA A 80 -7.08 12.97 6.08
N THR A 81 -7.30 13.21 4.79
CA THR A 81 -7.57 14.53 4.24
C THR A 81 -8.85 15.14 4.85
N PRO A 82 -9.09 16.46 4.71
CA PRO A 82 -10.36 17.08 5.13
C PRO A 82 -11.60 16.42 4.51
N SER A 83 -11.47 15.86 3.30
CA SER A 83 -12.52 15.10 2.60
C SER A 83 -12.65 13.65 3.05
N LYS A 84 -12.02 13.27 4.17
CA LYS A 84 -11.98 11.90 4.72
C LYS A 84 -11.43 10.86 3.72
N ALA A 85 -10.48 11.25 2.87
CA ALA A 85 -9.72 10.31 2.05
C ALA A 85 -8.37 9.99 2.71
N VAL A 86 -7.89 8.77 2.57
CA VAL A 86 -6.61 8.35 3.14
C VAL A 86 -5.86 7.42 2.18
N LEU A 87 -4.55 7.61 2.06
CA LEU A 87 -3.69 6.67 1.36
C LEU A 87 -3.42 5.46 2.27
N VAL A 88 -3.65 4.26 1.77
CA VAL A 88 -3.50 3.02 2.54
C VAL A 88 -2.54 2.10 1.82
N THR A 89 -1.62 1.52 2.58
CA THR A 89 -0.79 0.41 2.12
C THR A 89 -0.77 -0.69 3.16
N ALA A 90 -0.44 -1.92 2.76
CA ALA A 90 -0.37 -3.07 3.64
C ALA A 90 0.92 -3.86 3.40
N PHE A 91 1.55 -4.34 4.46
CA PHE A 91 2.81 -5.06 4.36
C PHE A 91 3.02 -6.06 5.49
N ASN A 92 3.81 -7.08 5.19
CA ASN A 92 4.43 -7.97 6.16
C ASN A 92 5.91 -7.58 6.34
N PHE A 93 6.59 -8.14 7.33
CA PHE A 93 7.97 -7.76 7.66
C PHE A 93 8.99 -8.11 6.56
N GLY A 94 8.69 -9.10 5.72
CA GLY A 94 9.49 -9.43 4.54
C GLY A 94 9.54 -8.29 3.52
N PHE A 95 8.52 -7.42 3.49
CA PHE A 95 8.46 -6.24 2.61
C PHE A 95 8.95 -4.95 3.29
N ARG A 96 9.58 -5.02 4.47
CA ARG A 96 10.02 -3.81 5.22
C ARG A 96 10.92 -2.87 4.42
N GLU A 97 11.81 -3.40 3.57
CA GLU A 97 12.74 -2.58 2.79
C GLU A 97 12.00 -1.82 1.68
N TYR A 98 11.00 -2.46 1.09
CA TYR A 98 10.04 -1.79 0.21
C TYR A 98 9.24 -0.73 0.95
N MET A 99 8.78 -1.04 2.15
CA MET A 99 8.02 -0.08 2.95
C MET A 99 8.88 1.12 3.35
N ALA A 100 10.16 0.93 3.68
CA ALA A 100 11.10 2.03 3.91
C ALA A 100 11.24 2.90 2.65
N ASN A 101 11.43 2.29 1.48
CA ASN A 101 11.49 3.01 0.20
C ASN A 101 10.19 3.80 -0.08
N PHE A 102 9.04 3.16 0.13
CA PHE A 102 7.72 3.76 -0.07
C PHE A 102 7.49 4.94 0.87
N VAL A 103 7.81 4.81 2.16
CA VAL A 103 7.74 5.92 3.12
C VAL A 103 8.64 7.08 2.70
N CYS A 104 9.86 6.81 2.20
CA CYS A 104 10.72 7.85 1.64
C CYS A 104 10.15 8.47 0.36
N ASN A 105 9.48 7.69 -0.48
CA ASN A 105 8.77 8.23 -1.64
C ASN A 105 7.64 9.18 -1.22
N LEU A 106 6.82 8.80 -0.23
CA LEU A 106 5.79 9.67 0.34
C LEU A 106 6.38 10.95 0.95
N ALA A 107 7.49 10.83 1.67
CA ALA A 107 8.19 11.97 2.27
C ALA A 107 8.75 12.94 1.20
N LYS A 108 9.32 12.41 0.10
CA LYS A 108 9.78 13.21 -1.04
C LYS A 108 8.65 14.06 -1.63
N LEU A 109 7.44 13.50 -1.67
CA LEU A 109 6.25 14.14 -2.22
C LEU A 109 5.45 14.96 -1.18
N SER A 110 5.95 15.05 0.07
CA SER A 110 5.24 15.69 1.18
C SER A 110 3.83 15.11 1.44
N ILE A 111 3.62 13.83 1.16
CA ILE A 111 2.34 13.14 1.40
C ILE A 111 2.25 12.74 2.87
N GLY A 112 1.43 13.47 3.63
CA GLY A 112 1.23 13.23 5.08
C GLY A 112 -0.03 12.43 5.44
N HIS A 113 -0.92 12.19 4.47
CA HIS A 113 -2.27 11.65 4.72
C HIS A 113 -2.38 10.14 4.45
N TYR A 114 -1.45 9.37 5.05
CA TYR A 114 -1.39 7.92 4.86
C TYR A 114 -1.43 7.14 6.16
N VAL A 115 -1.86 5.89 6.07
CA VAL A 115 -1.79 4.88 7.12
C VAL A 115 -1.29 3.55 6.55
N MET A 116 -0.66 2.74 7.39
CA MET A 116 -0.10 1.45 7.00
C MET A 116 -0.69 0.32 7.83
N ALA A 117 -1.14 -0.75 7.17
CA ALA A 117 -1.59 -1.96 7.83
C ALA A 117 -0.44 -2.97 7.94
N ALA A 118 -0.02 -3.27 9.16
CA ALA A 118 0.96 -4.33 9.43
C ALA A 118 0.26 -5.68 9.52
N LEU A 119 0.64 -6.62 8.66
CA LEU A 119 0.02 -7.94 8.53
C LEU A 119 0.57 -8.98 9.51
N ASP A 120 1.70 -8.68 10.15
CA ASP A 120 2.35 -9.48 11.19
C ASP A 120 2.96 -8.58 12.28
N SER A 121 3.33 -9.18 13.41
CA SER A 121 3.79 -8.44 14.59
C SER A 121 5.17 -7.79 14.39
N GLN A 122 6.04 -8.39 13.56
CA GLN A 122 7.38 -7.83 13.30
C GLN A 122 7.27 -6.56 12.44
N ALA A 123 6.36 -6.55 11.45
CA ALA A 123 6.04 -5.37 10.65
C ALA A 123 5.47 -4.25 11.52
N TYR A 124 4.59 -4.60 12.45
CA TYR A 124 3.98 -3.65 13.37
C TYR A 124 5.03 -3.04 14.30
N GLU A 125 5.87 -3.86 14.94
CA GLU A 125 6.96 -3.39 15.80
C GLU A 125 7.94 -2.49 15.03
N TRP A 126 8.33 -2.91 13.82
CA TRP A 126 9.22 -2.15 12.94
C TRP A 126 8.69 -0.73 12.67
N GLY A 127 7.39 -0.60 12.38
CA GLY A 127 6.75 0.68 12.12
C GLY A 127 6.55 1.53 13.36
N VAL A 128 6.14 0.92 14.48
CA VAL A 128 5.95 1.60 15.78
C VAL A 128 7.25 2.22 16.27
N VAL A 129 8.35 1.47 16.27
CA VAL A 129 9.66 1.96 16.74
C VAL A 129 10.18 3.12 15.87
N ARG A 130 9.74 3.21 14.62
CA ARG A 130 10.07 4.29 13.68
C ARG A 130 9.08 5.45 13.70
N GLY A 131 8.04 5.39 14.53
CA GLY A 131 7.01 6.43 14.63
C GLY A 131 6.15 6.57 13.37
N LEU A 132 6.00 5.51 12.60
CA LEU A 132 5.19 5.50 11.39
C LEU A 132 3.69 5.34 11.71
N PRO A 133 2.78 5.86 10.87
CA PRO A 133 1.32 5.73 11.08
C PRO A 133 0.84 4.30 10.76
N VAL A 134 1.21 3.35 11.61
CA VAL A 134 0.94 1.91 11.41
C VAL A 134 -0.09 1.39 12.40
N PHE A 135 -1.02 0.56 11.94
CA PHE A 135 -1.89 -0.23 12.80
C PHE A 135 -1.69 -1.72 12.55
N PHE A 136 -1.92 -2.52 13.59
CA PHE A 136 -1.83 -3.96 13.48
C PHE A 136 -3.11 -4.54 12.89
N PHE A 137 -3.00 -5.28 11.79
CA PHE A 137 -4.10 -5.96 11.12
C PHE A 137 -3.69 -7.39 10.79
N PRO A 138 -3.62 -8.28 11.79
CA PRO A 138 -3.10 -9.62 11.61
C PRO A 138 -3.93 -10.38 10.60
N THR A 139 -3.24 -11.11 9.71
CA THR A 139 -3.83 -12.25 9.03
C THR A 139 -4.36 -13.19 10.11
N ARG A 140 -5.63 -13.59 10.07
CA ARG A 140 -6.14 -14.62 10.99
C ARG A 140 -5.48 -15.94 10.60
N HIS A 141 -4.28 -16.20 11.11
CA HIS A 141 -3.66 -17.47 11.50
C HIS A 141 -2.24 -17.16 12.01
N ARG A 142 -1.96 -17.49 13.27
CA ARG A 142 -0.61 -17.41 13.92
C ARG A 142 0.49 -18.22 13.20
N LEU A 143 0.15 -18.93 12.12
CA LEU A 143 1.02 -19.83 11.36
C LEU A 143 1.72 -19.17 10.15
N VAL A 144 1.36 -17.93 9.78
CA VAL A 144 1.87 -17.26 8.55
C VAL A 144 3.34 -16.85 8.62
N ALA A 145 3.90 -16.71 9.82
CA ALA A 145 5.28 -16.24 10.02
C ALA A 145 6.38 -17.18 9.46
N ALA A 146 6.03 -18.40 9.01
CA ALA A 146 6.97 -19.38 8.48
C ALA A 146 6.78 -19.73 6.99
N MET A 147 5.86 -19.08 6.26
CA MET A 147 5.43 -19.55 4.95
C MET A 147 6.11 -18.84 3.77
N THR A 148 6.64 -19.63 2.84
CA THR A 148 7.30 -19.17 1.61
C THR A 148 6.30 -18.51 0.65
N TYR A 149 6.69 -17.37 0.06
CA TYR A 149 5.92 -16.66 -0.97
C TYR A 149 5.52 -17.59 -2.12
N GLY A 150 4.21 -17.76 -2.36
CA GLY A 150 3.67 -18.51 -3.50
C GLY A 150 3.07 -19.89 -3.20
N THR A 151 3.09 -20.36 -1.94
CA THR A 151 2.44 -21.61 -1.50
C THR A 151 0.92 -21.51 -1.51
N ASP A 152 0.22 -22.65 -1.59
CA ASP A 152 -1.24 -22.69 -1.66
C ASP A 152 -1.89 -22.29 -0.33
N GLU A 153 -1.22 -22.52 0.79
CA GLU A 153 -1.60 -22.07 2.12
C GLU A 153 -1.51 -20.54 2.26
N TYR A 154 -0.50 -19.89 1.64
CA TYR A 154 -0.42 -18.43 1.54
C TYR A 154 -1.55 -17.83 0.68
N LYS A 155 -2.04 -18.58 -0.31
CA LYS A 155 -3.20 -18.18 -1.14
C LYS A 155 -4.53 -18.36 -0.42
N GLN A 156 -4.60 -19.30 0.54
CA GLN A 156 -5.79 -19.52 1.38
C GLN A 156 -5.88 -18.57 2.59
N VAL A 157 -4.75 -18.05 3.11
CA VAL A 157 -4.75 -17.10 4.25
C VAL A 157 -4.91 -15.66 3.79
N VAL A 158 -6.15 -15.35 3.41
CA VAL A 158 -6.78 -14.04 3.28
C VAL A 158 -6.11 -13.00 2.36
N LYS A 159 -6.92 -12.58 1.41
CA LYS A 159 -6.76 -11.41 0.55
C LYS A 159 -6.99 -10.13 1.37
N MET A 160 -6.04 -9.88 2.27
CA MET A 160 -6.19 -8.92 3.36
C MET A 160 -6.35 -7.48 2.88
N LYS A 161 -5.80 -7.13 1.71
CA LYS A 161 -5.88 -5.77 1.15
C LYS A 161 -7.35 -5.34 1.01
N SER A 162 -8.17 -6.14 0.32
CA SER A 162 -9.61 -5.87 0.17
C SER A 162 -10.35 -5.81 1.52
N VAL A 163 -9.98 -6.66 2.48
CA VAL A 163 -10.58 -6.68 3.82
C VAL A 163 -10.24 -5.41 4.61
N ILE A 164 -8.97 -5.00 4.59
CA ILE A 164 -8.48 -3.76 5.21
C ILE A 164 -9.22 -2.56 4.62
N VAL A 165 -9.27 -2.47 3.30
CA VAL A 165 -9.95 -1.37 2.61
C VAL A 165 -11.43 -1.36 2.96
N THR A 166 -12.12 -2.51 2.92
CA THR A 166 -13.53 -2.62 3.34
C THR A 166 -13.74 -2.07 4.76
N LYS A 167 -12.88 -2.44 5.71
CA LYS A 167 -12.99 -1.97 7.10
C LYS A 167 -12.83 -0.45 7.19
N ILE A 168 -11.88 0.13 6.47
CA ILE A 168 -11.68 1.59 6.46
C ILE A 168 -12.88 2.32 5.86
N LEU A 169 -13.45 1.80 4.76
CA LEU A 169 -14.68 2.34 4.17
C LEU A 169 -15.86 2.28 5.17
N GLU A 170 -16.01 1.17 5.92
CA GLU A 170 -17.04 1.04 6.97
C GLU A 170 -16.86 2.05 8.11
N HIS A 171 -15.64 2.58 8.32
CA HIS A 171 -15.36 3.68 9.25
C HIS A 171 -15.65 5.07 8.66
N GLY A 172 -16.17 5.15 7.43
CA GLY A 172 -16.56 6.41 6.79
C GLY A 172 -15.41 7.15 6.09
N TYR A 173 -14.32 6.46 5.76
CA TYR A 173 -13.15 7.03 5.08
C TYR A 173 -12.99 6.43 3.69
N SER A 174 -12.84 7.28 2.68
CA SER A 174 -12.48 6.85 1.32
C SER A 174 -11.00 6.45 1.28
N VAL A 175 -10.66 5.48 0.43
CA VAL A 175 -9.31 4.90 0.41
C VAL A 175 -8.68 5.05 -0.95
N PHE A 176 -7.45 5.54 -0.99
CA PHE A 176 -6.53 5.30 -2.10
C PHE A 176 -5.57 4.18 -1.69
N PHE A 177 -5.77 2.96 -2.18
CA PHE A 177 -4.90 1.85 -1.89
C PHE A 177 -3.71 1.82 -2.85
N VAL A 178 -2.52 1.62 -2.30
CA VAL A 178 -1.26 1.58 -3.06
C VAL A 178 -0.38 0.43 -2.54
N ASP A 179 0.05 -0.45 -3.45
CA ASP A 179 1.02 -1.48 -3.14
C ASP A 179 2.41 -0.88 -2.85
N PRO A 180 3.19 -1.46 -1.90
CA PRO A 180 4.49 -0.90 -1.51
C PRO A 180 5.54 -0.83 -2.64
N ASP A 181 5.35 -1.58 -3.73
CA ASP A 181 6.23 -1.59 -4.90
C ASP A 181 5.76 -0.67 -6.03
N VAL A 182 4.81 0.22 -5.75
CA VAL A 182 4.46 1.38 -6.58
C VAL A 182 5.36 2.56 -6.22
N VAL A 183 5.90 3.21 -7.24
CA VAL A 183 6.56 4.51 -7.10
C VAL A 183 5.57 5.60 -7.47
N LEU A 184 5.32 6.53 -6.55
CA LEU A 184 4.52 7.71 -6.80
C LEU A 184 5.42 8.85 -7.29
N PHE A 185 4.91 9.62 -8.23
CA PHE A 185 5.51 10.87 -8.70
C PHE A 185 4.74 12.09 -8.22
N ARG A 186 3.50 11.88 -7.75
CA ARG A 186 2.58 12.91 -7.26
C ARG A 186 1.71 12.35 -6.15
N ASP A 187 1.10 13.25 -5.41
CA ASP A 187 -0.01 12.91 -4.53
C ASP A 187 -1.23 12.48 -5.36
N PRO A 188 -1.67 11.22 -5.27
CA PRO A 188 -2.78 10.71 -6.07
C PRO A 188 -4.15 11.24 -5.61
N LEU A 189 -4.22 11.83 -4.41
CA LEU A 189 -5.44 12.45 -3.88
C LEU A 189 -5.54 13.95 -4.20
N ALA A 190 -4.44 14.61 -4.58
CA ALA A 190 -4.42 16.06 -4.80
C ALA A 190 -5.37 16.54 -5.91
N ASN A 191 -5.50 15.78 -7.01
CA ASN A 191 -6.33 16.14 -8.18
C ASN A 191 -7.49 15.18 -8.41
N LEU A 192 -7.77 14.31 -7.44
CA LEU A 192 -8.82 13.31 -7.58
C LEU A 192 -10.20 13.97 -7.50
N LYS A 193 -10.95 13.92 -8.60
CA LYS A 193 -12.36 14.32 -8.64
C LYS A 193 -13.24 13.23 -8.03
N ALA A 194 -13.18 13.10 -6.71
CA ALA A 194 -13.92 12.08 -5.99
C ALA A 194 -15.44 12.26 -6.18
N SER A 195 -16.13 11.17 -6.47
CA SER A 195 -17.59 11.07 -6.50
C SER A 195 -18.00 9.82 -5.71
N PRO A 196 -19.10 9.86 -4.94
CA PRO A 196 -19.50 8.74 -4.09
C PRO A 196 -19.74 7.44 -4.87
N ASN A 197 -20.04 7.53 -6.17
CA ASN A 197 -20.36 6.39 -7.02
C ASN A 197 -19.30 6.15 -8.12
N VAL A 198 -18.08 6.69 -7.96
CA VAL A 198 -16.99 6.49 -8.91
C VAL A 198 -15.75 5.95 -8.19
N MET A 199 -15.34 4.75 -8.57
CA MET A 199 -14.07 4.11 -8.20
C MET A 199 -13.06 4.34 -9.33
N TYR A 200 -11.78 4.53 -9.01
CA TYR A 200 -10.69 4.60 -9.99
C TYR A 200 -9.74 3.43 -9.78
N ILE A 201 -9.37 2.71 -10.82
CA ILE A 201 -8.50 1.53 -10.70
C ILE A 201 -7.52 1.41 -11.86
N GLN A 202 -6.29 1.01 -11.57
CA GLN A 202 -5.29 0.75 -12.59
C GLN A 202 -5.66 -0.47 -13.46
N SER A 203 -5.27 -0.46 -14.74
CA SER A 203 -5.33 -1.64 -15.61
C SER A 203 -3.99 -2.37 -15.63
N ASP A 204 -4.02 -3.69 -15.78
CA ASP A 204 -2.82 -4.49 -16.07
C ASP A 204 -2.39 -4.41 -17.53
N LYS A 205 -3.15 -3.70 -18.37
CA LYS A 205 -2.82 -3.48 -19.77
C LYS A 205 -1.57 -2.63 -19.90
N ARG A 206 -0.69 -3.10 -20.79
CA ARG A 206 0.56 -2.44 -21.12
C ARG A 206 0.29 -1.37 -22.16
N TRP A 207 0.95 -0.25 -21.98
CA TRP A 207 1.03 0.76 -23.01
C TRP A 207 2.15 0.42 -24.00
N ARG A 208 1.91 0.56 -25.31
CA ARG A 208 2.94 0.43 -26.34
C ARG A 208 2.87 1.65 -27.27
N GLN A 209 3.97 2.40 -27.36
CA GLN A 209 4.08 3.49 -28.32
C GLN A 209 4.27 2.92 -29.74
N GLY A 210 3.41 3.30 -30.70
CA GLY A 210 3.54 2.88 -32.11
C GLY A 210 2.26 2.65 -32.92
N GLY A 211 1.07 2.83 -32.35
CA GLY A 211 -0.20 2.79 -33.09
C GLY A 211 -0.85 4.16 -33.24
N GLN A 212 -1.61 4.36 -34.31
CA GLN A 212 -2.25 5.65 -34.64
C GLN A 212 -3.30 6.06 -33.58
N GLN A 213 -3.23 7.35 -33.21
CA GLN A 213 -4.15 8.20 -32.42
C GLN A 213 -4.02 8.19 -30.87
N PRO A 214 -3.89 9.37 -30.23
CA PRO A 214 -2.82 10.35 -30.32
C PRO A 214 -1.58 9.95 -29.50
N TYR A 215 -1.63 8.82 -28.81
CA TYR A 215 -0.53 8.21 -28.09
C TYR A 215 -0.74 6.70 -28.28
N GLY A 216 0.31 5.94 -28.63
CA GLY A 216 0.44 4.46 -28.60
C GLY A 216 -0.78 3.51 -28.55
N THR A 217 -0.71 2.40 -29.28
CA THR A 217 -1.69 1.31 -29.08
C THR A 217 -1.46 0.62 -27.74
N VAL A 218 -2.42 0.77 -26.82
CA VAL A 218 -2.71 -0.32 -25.89
C VAL A 218 -3.05 -1.54 -26.73
N ASP A 219 -2.62 -2.74 -26.30
CA ASP A 219 -3.13 -4.00 -26.87
C ASP A 219 -4.64 -3.85 -27.11
N ASN A 220 -5.11 -3.99 -28.37
CA ASN A 220 -6.41 -3.52 -28.91
C ASN A 220 -7.67 -3.97 -28.13
N SER A 221 -7.48 -4.76 -27.08
CA SER A 221 -8.43 -5.09 -26.03
C SER A 221 -8.83 -3.91 -25.12
N SER A 222 -10.09 -3.93 -24.65
CA SER A 222 -10.61 -3.01 -23.63
C SER A 222 -9.75 -3.03 -22.35
N LEU A 223 -9.49 -1.85 -21.76
CA LEU A 223 -8.77 -1.67 -20.48
C LEU A 223 -9.51 -2.29 -19.28
N THR A 224 -10.79 -2.60 -19.47
CA THR A 224 -11.66 -3.28 -18.50
C THR A 224 -11.28 -4.75 -18.29
N THR A 225 -10.50 -5.32 -19.21
CA THR A 225 -9.98 -6.69 -19.10
C THR A 225 -8.68 -6.69 -18.30
N ASN A 226 -8.63 -7.48 -17.23
CA ASN A 226 -7.51 -7.56 -16.28
C ASN A 226 -7.22 -6.20 -15.59
N ILE A 227 -8.03 -5.85 -14.59
CA ILE A 227 -7.78 -4.69 -13.72
C ILE A 227 -6.78 -5.05 -12.62
N ASN A 228 -5.98 -4.07 -12.18
CA ASN A 228 -4.92 -4.21 -11.20
C ASN A 228 -5.38 -3.77 -9.81
N SER A 229 -5.19 -4.60 -8.78
CA SER A 229 -5.63 -4.30 -7.40
C SER A 229 -4.55 -3.67 -6.52
N GLY A 230 -3.43 -3.21 -7.09
CA GLY A 230 -2.32 -2.57 -6.39
C GLY A 230 -2.30 -1.04 -6.45
N TYR A 231 -3.18 -0.42 -7.24
CA TYR A 231 -3.31 1.04 -7.31
C TYR A 231 -4.74 1.45 -7.66
N TYR A 232 -5.52 1.86 -6.65
CA TYR A 232 -6.92 2.22 -6.84
C TYR A 232 -7.47 3.17 -5.77
N PHE A 233 -8.40 4.03 -6.17
CA PHE A 233 -9.24 4.80 -5.27
C PHE A 233 -10.64 4.20 -5.19
N VAL A 234 -11.17 4.10 -3.97
CA VAL A 234 -12.55 3.69 -3.69
C VAL A 234 -13.22 4.68 -2.73
N PRO A 235 -14.40 5.24 -3.09
CA PRO A 235 -15.12 6.14 -2.22
C PRO A 235 -15.78 5.38 -1.06
N SER A 236 -15.93 6.05 0.08
CA SER A 236 -16.75 5.56 1.19
C SER A 236 -18.23 5.77 0.90
N SER A 237 -18.84 4.84 0.14
CA SER A 237 -20.27 4.83 -0.15
C SER A 237 -20.88 3.43 0.03
N PRO A 238 -22.21 3.32 0.23
CA PRO A 238 -22.88 2.03 0.39
C PRO A 238 -22.61 1.06 -0.77
N VAL A 239 -22.66 1.55 -2.01
CA VAL A 239 -22.43 0.71 -3.21
C VAL A 239 -20.96 0.27 -3.34
N ALA A 240 -20.00 1.14 -3.01
CA ALA A 240 -18.58 0.80 -3.00
C ALA A 240 -18.24 -0.24 -1.92
N ILE A 241 -18.82 -0.09 -0.72
CA ILE A 241 -18.69 -1.09 0.36
C ILE A 241 -19.30 -2.43 -0.07
N ALA A 242 -20.47 -2.41 -0.72
CA ALA A 242 -21.10 -3.62 -1.24
C ALA A 242 -20.22 -4.33 -2.30
N ALA A 243 -19.63 -3.56 -3.23
CA ALA A 243 -18.72 -4.07 -4.24
C ALA A 243 -17.46 -4.70 -3.62
N LEU A 244 -16.81 -4.04 -2.66
CA LEU A 244 -15.63 -4.59 -1.96
C LEU A 244 -15.97 -5.83 -1.14
N LYS A 245 -17.13 -5.87 -0.48
CA LYS A 245 -17.64 -7.09 0.19
C LYS A 245 -17.92 -8.22 -0.78
N HIS A 246 -18.36 -7.91 -2.00
CA HIS A 246 -18.54 -8.90 -3.05
C HIS A 246 -17.19 -9.44 -3.52
N ILE A 247 -16.21 -8.57 -3.77
CA ILE A 247 -14.82 -8.97 -4.05
C ILE A 247 -14.30 -9.89 -2.95
N VAL A 248 -14.39 -9.52 -1.67
CA VAL A 248 -13.92 -10.36 -0.55
C VAL A 248 -14.57 -11.74 -0.56
N ARG A 249 -15.89 -11.83 -0.79
CA ARG A 249 -16.62 -13.11 -0.85
C ARG A 249 -16.18 -13.98 -2.02
N HIS A 250 -16.17 -13.41 -3.24
CA HIS A 250 -15.71 -14.13 -4.43
C HIS A 250 -14.27 -14.62 -4.25
N ALA A 251 -13.43 -13.76 -3.66
CA ALA A 251 -12.02 -14.02 -3.52
C ALA A 251 -11.71 -15.10 -2.47
N ALA A 252 -12.54 -15.22 -1.41
CA ALA A 252 -12.45 -16.29 -0.43
C ALA A 252 -12.67 -17.70 -1.02
N ASN A 253 -13.41 -17.80 -2.12
CA ASN A 253 -13.72 -19.07 -2.81
C ASN A 253 -12.72 -19.42 -3.92
N SER A 254 -11.59 -18.71 -4.01
CA SER A 254 -10.63 -18.88 -5.11
C SER A 254 -9.24 -19.19 -4.60
N THR A 255 -8.48 -19.95 -5.39
CA THR A 255 -7.12 -20.42 -5.07
C THR A 255 -6.03 -19.43 -5.46
N GLY A 256 -6.37 -18.33 -6.15
CA GLY A 256 -5.42 -17.33 -6.65
C GLY A 256 -5.32 -16.07 -5.78
N SER A 257 -4.56 -15.08 -6.26
CA SER A 257 -4.54 -13.73 -5.67
C SER A 257 -5.92 -13.05 -5.72
N GLU A 258 -6.08 -11.91 -5.07
CA GLU A 258 -7.36 -11.17 -5.11
C GLU A 258 -7.66 -10.47 -6.42
N GLN A 259 -6.63 -10.14 -7.20
CA GLN A 259 -6.77 -9.31 -8.40
C GLN A 259 -7.76 -9.90 -9.42
N PRO A 260 -7.77 -11.22 -9.73
CA PRO A 260 -8.81 -11.81 -10.56
C PRO A 260 -10.23 -11.54 -10.04
N SER A 261 -10.43 -11.48 -8.71
CA SER A 261 -11.74 -11.22 -8.12
C SER A 261 -12.20 -9.78 -8.32
N PHE A 262 -11.28 -8.81 -8.35
CA PHE A 262 -11.63 -7.45 -8.78
C PHE A 262 -12.19 -7.46 -10.19
N HIS A 263 -11.49 -8.11 -11.13
CA HIS A 263 -11.95 -8.18 -12.52
C HIS A 263 -13.31 -8.87 -12.64
N MET A 264 -13.46 -10.07 -12.08
CA MET A 264 -14.71 -10.85 -12.16
C MET A 264 -15.91 -10.10 -11.60
N VAL A 265 -15.76 -9.49 -10.42
CA VAL A 265 -16.86 -8.80 -9.73
C VAL A 265 -17.20 -7.45 -10.37
N LEU A 266 -16.19 -6.67 -10.79
CA LEU A 266 -16.40 -5.29 -11.25
C LEU A 266 -16.65 -5.18 -12.76
N CYS A 267 -16.12 -6.10 -13.56
CA CYS A 267 -16.10 -5.98 -15.03
C CYS A 267 -16.44 -7.29 -15.77
N GLY A 268 -16.28 -8.45 -15.14
CA GLY A 268 -16.25 -9.76 -15.78
C GLY A 268 -17.57 -10.53 -15.78
N GLY A 269 -18.65 -9.96 -15.24
CA GLY A 269 -19.96 -10.59 -15.22
C GLY A 269 -20.00 -11.85 -14.36
N ASP A 270 -19.66 -11.78 -13.08
CA ASP A 270 -19.95 -12.88 -12.16
C ASP A 270 -21.46 -13.05 -11.96
N PHE A 271 -22.05 -13.98 -12.73
CA PHE A 271 -23.46 -14.35 -12.65
C PHE A 271 -23.74 -15.52 -11.70
N SER A 272 -22.72 -16.04 -11.00
CA SER A 272 -22.87 -17.23 -10.14
C SER A 272 -23.85 -17.02 -8.98
N GLN A 273 -24.17 -15.77 -8.64
CA GLN A 273 -25.16 -15.41 -7.61
C GLN A 273 -26.46 -14.85 -8.20
N TRP A 274 -26.74 -15.07 -9.49
CA TRP A 274 -28.01 -14.69 -10.12
C TRP A 274 -29.13 -15.63 -9.65
N PRO A 275 -30.29 -15.13 -9.17
CA PRO A 275 -30.87 -13.80 -9.36
C PRO A 275 -30.76 -12.88 -8.13
N THR A 276 -29.76 -13.04 -7.26
CA THR A 276 -29.49 -12.07 -6.16
C THR A 276 -28.70 -10.82 -6.62
N GLN A 277 -28.49 -10.72 -7.95
CA GLN A 277 -28.54 -9.52 -8.82
C GLN A 277 -27.38 -8.49 -8.84
N ALA A 278 -26.29 -8.62 -8.06
CA ALA A 278 -25.16 -7.70 -8.24
C ALA A 278 -24.19 -8.17 -9.35
N VAL A 279 -23.97 -7.36 -10.39
CA VAL A 279 -23.17 -7.73 -11.57
C VAL A 279 -22.29 -6.56 -12.00
N GLY A 280 -21.02 -6.84 -12.28
CA GLY A 280 -20.10 -5.90 -12.92
C GLY A 280 -19.90 -6.22 -14.40
N LEU A 281 -20.10 -5.24 -15.28
CA LEU A 281 -19.91 -5.38 -16.72
C LEU A 281 -18.96 -4.33 -17.25
N GLY A 282 -17.99 -4.74 -18.06
CA GLY A 282 -17.21 -3.82 -18.88
C GLY A 282 -18.13 -3.01 -19.80
N TRP A 283 -17.95 -1.70 -19.80
CA TRP A 283 -18.68 -0.75 -20.62
C TRP A 283 -17.72 0.15 -21.40
N GLY A 284 -17.63 -0.07 -22.71
CA GLY A 284 -16.72 0.66 -23.58
C GLY A 284 -15.25 0.29 -23.33
N TYR A 285 -14.37 1.27 -23.50
CA TYR A 285 -12.93 1.04 -23.52
C TYR A 285 -12.30 1.04 -22.13
N ASP A 286 -12.78 1.89 -21.22
CA ASP A 286 -12.09 2.24 -19.98
C ASP A 286 -13.02 2.34 -18.76
N LYS A 287 -14.22 1.77 -18.83
CA LYS A 287 -15.19 1.81 -17.73
C LYS A 287 -15.79 0.45 -17.47
N CYS A 288 -16.12 0.16 -16.22
CA CYS A 288 -17.04 -0.90 -15.86
C CYS A 288 -18.21 -0.34 -15.07
N LEU A 289 -19.36 -0.99 -15.13
CA LEU A 289 -20.54 -0.67 -14.34
C LEU A 289 -20.83 -1.84 -13.42
N TYR A 290 -20.64 -1.63 -12.11
CA TYR A 290 -21.09 -2.54 -11.07
C TYR A 290 -22.47 -2.11 -10.61
N MET A 291 -23.45 -3.00 -10.74
CA MET A 291 -24.83 -2.77 -10.36
C MET A 291 -25.12 -3.58 -9.11
N ASP A 292 -25.68 -2.96 -8.06
CA ASP A 292 -26.18 -3.63 -6.87
C ASP A 292 -27.64 -3.19 -6.61
N PRO A 293 -28.61 -4.11 -6.60
CA PRO A 293 -30.03 -3.75 -6.47
C PRO A 293 -30.39 -2.99 -5.20
N ARG A 294 -29.61 -3.19 -4.14
CA ARG A 294 -29.88 -2.61 -2.82
C ARG A 294 -29.21 -1.27 -2.64
N HIS A 295 -28.08 -1.04 -3.32
CA HIS A 295 -27.22 0.11 -3.06
C HIS A 295 -27.02 1.01 -4.29
N GLY A 296 -27.51 0.62 -5.47
CA GLY A 296 -27.39 1.37 -6.72
C GLY A 296 -26.16 0.97 -7.54
N ASN A 297 -25.65 1.91 -8.33
CA ASN A 297 -24.60 1.64 -9.31
C ASN A 297 -23.28 2.29 -8.93
N LEU A 298 -22.19 1.57 -9.15
CA LEU A 298 -20.81 2.04 -9.02
C LEU A 298 -20.16 2.04 -10.40
N THR A 299 -19.74 3.21 -10.87
CA THR A 299 -18.90 3.34 -12.05
C THR A 299 -17.45 3.07 -11.64
N VAL A 300 -16.81 2.13 -12.32
CA VAL A 300 -15.39 1.83 -12.17
C VAL A 300 -14.68 2.45 -13.36
N GLN A 301 -14.01 3.58 -13.13
CA GLN A 301 -13.19 4.25 -14.13
C GLN A 301 -11.78 3.67 -14.13
N ILE A 302 -11.36 3.15 -15.27
CA ILE A 302 -9.99 2.66 -15.43
C ILE A 302 -9.05 3.85 -15.60
N ILE A 303 -7.96 3.87 -14.83
CA ILE A 303 -6.94 4.91 -14.89
C ILE A 303 -6.13 4.71 -16.18
N HIS A 304 -5.96 5.79 -16.94
CA HIS A 304 -5.20 5.74 -18.18
C HIS A 304 -3.77 5.21 -17.92
N PRO A 305 -3.27 4.23 -18.70
CA PRO A 305 -1.96 3.61 -18.46
C PRO A 305 -0.76 4.58 -18.45
N MET A 306 -0.88 5.75 -19.08
CA MET A 306 0.16 6.80 -19.02
C MET A 306 0.17 7.59 -17.72
N LYS A 307 -0.94 7.63 -16.97
CA LYS A 307 -1.00 8.23 -15.63
C LYS A 307 -0.52 7.25 -14.56
N ALA A 308 -0.96 5.99 -14.65
CA ALA A 308 -0.55 4.93 -13.72
C ALA A 308 -0.08 3.70 -14.51
N ALA A 309 1.22 3.62 -14.78
CA ALA A 309 1.78 2.57 -15.63
C ALA A 309 2.12 1.31 -14.83
N VAL A 310 1.93 0.15 -15.45
CA VAL A 310 2.40 -1.14 -14.91
C VAL A 310 3.80 -1.48 -15.43
N GLY A 311 4.50 -2.37 -14.70
CA GLY A 311 5.91 -2.62 -14.92
C GLY A 311 6.28 -3.29 -16.24
N GLY A 312 5.28 -3.75 -17.01
CA GLY A 312 5.42 -4.28 -18.36
C GLY A 312 5.26 -3.27 -19.49
N THR A 313 5.11 -1.97 -19.20
CA THR A 313 4.97 -0.93 -20.22
C THR A 313 6.31 -0.59 -20.89
N TYR A 314 6.30 -0.54 -22.22
CA TYR A 314 7.47 -0.27 -23.06
C TYR A 314 7.34 1.05 -23.82
N ILE A 315 8.47 1.68 -24.10
CA ILE A 315 8.62 2.89 -24.93
C ILE A 315 9.33 2.50 -26.23
N GLY A 316 9.11 3.28 -27.31
CA GLY A 316 9.93 3.19 -28.53
C GLY A 316 9.87 1.84 -29.26
N GLY A 317 8.68 1.27 -29.45
CA GLY A 317 8.52 0.01 -30.20
C GLY A 317 8.99 -1.26 -29.47
N GLY A 318 9.18 -1.19 -28.14
CA GLY A 318 9.44 -2.39 -27.32
C GLY A 318 10.89 -2.60 -26.89
N LYS A 319 11.80 -1.66 -27.20
CA LYS A 319 13.22 -1.78 -26.83
C LYS A 319 13.55 -1.18 -25.46
N ASP A 320 12.83 -0.14 -25.05
CA ASP A 320 13.05 0.56 -23.78
C ASP A 320 11.85 0.36 -22.84
N THR A 321 12.09 0.40 -21.52
CA THR A 321 11.01 0.32 -20.50
C THR A 321 10.89 1.63 -19.75
N LEU A 322 9.72 1.91 -19.15
CA LEU A 322 9.54 3.05 -18.25
C LEU A 322 10.47 3.04 -17.01
N TRP A 323 11.18 1.94 -16.79
CA TRP A 323 12.15 1.78 -15.70
C TRP A 323 13.56 2.19 -16.09
N ASP A 324 13.80 2.62 -17.33
CA ASP A 324 15.09 3.18 -17.70
C ASP A 324 15.17 4.64 -17.21
N PHE A 325 16.23 4.92 -16.44
CA PHE A 325 16.52 6.22 -15.81
C PHE A 325 16.39 7.41 -16.78
N ARG A 326 16.66 7.20 -18.08
CA ARG A 326 16.55 8.22 -19.12
C ARG A 326 15.11 8.72 -19.33
N TYR A 327 14.11 7.88 -19.12
CA TYR A 327 12.70 8.22 -19.35
C TYR A 327 11.97 8.65 -18.08
N VAL A 328 12.49 8.28 -16.90
CA VAL A 328 11.96 8.75 -15.61
C VAL A 328 12.21 10.25 -15.41
N ASN A 329 13.22 10.82 -16.09
CA ASN A 329 13.68 12.19 -15.90
C ASN A 329 13.47 13.14 -17.10
N LEU A 330 12.73 12.77 -18.16
CA LEU A 330 12.57 13.63 -19.34
C LEU A 330 11.10 13.78 -19.79
N GLU A 331 10.71 15.04 -20.04
CA GLU A 331 9.69 15.65 -20.93
C GLU A 331 8.40 14.87 -21.32
N PRO A 332 7.31 15.57 -21.73
CA PRO A 332 6.00 14.95 -22.02
C PRO A 332 6.12 13.76 -22.98
N PRO A 333 5.46 12.62 -22.70
CA PRO A 333 4.26 12.46 -21.87
C PRO A 333 4.51 12.06 -20.40
N PHE A 334 5.77 11.91 -19.96
CA PHE A 334 6.09 11.43 -18.60
C PHE A 334 5.90 12.50 -17.52
N ALA A 335 5.85 13.76 -17.95
CA ALA A 335 5.47 14.88 -17.10
C ALA A 335 4.09 14.69 -16.46
N GLU A 336 3.16 13.90 -16.99
CA GLU A 336 1.83 13.69 -16.38
C GLU A 336 1.70 12.39 -15.57
N MET A 337 2.77 11.61 -15.45
CA MET A 337 2.73 10.36 -14.70
C MET A 337 2.46 10.63 -13.20
N GLU A 338 1.60 9.82 -12.61
CA GLU A 338 1.26 9.83 -11.19
C GLU A 338 1.91 8.65 -10.48
N ALA A 339 1.95 7.49 -11.12
CA ALA A 339 2.49 6.27 -10.55
C ALA A 339 3.15 5.33 -11.57
N LEU A 340 4.17 4.61 -11.12
CA LEU A 340 4.80 3.50 -11.83
C LEU A 340 4.83 2.27 -10.91
N HIS A 341 4.01 1.29 -11.25
CA HIS A 341 3.81 0.07 -10.47
C HIS A 341 4.77 -1.03 -10.95
N ASN A 342 5.59 -1.59 -10.06
CA ASN A 342 6.52 -2.69 -10.37
C ASN A 342 5.84 -4.08 -10.54
N ASN A 343 4.66 -4.08 -11.16
CA ASN A 343 3.94 -5.29 -11.51
C ASN A 343 4.65 -6.07 -12.63
N TYR A 344 4.38 -7.38 -12.74
CA TYR A 344 4.99 -8.34 -13.67
C TYR A 344 6.47 -8.70 -13.43
N VAL A 345 7.10 -8.18 -12.38
CA VAL A 345 8.44 -8.59 -11.96
C VAL A 345 8.33 -9.63 -10.85
N ARG A 346 8.94 -10.81 -11.03
CA ARG A 346 8.93 -11.88 -10.02
C ARG A 346 10.20 -11.83 -9.17
N GLY A 347 10.02 -11.94 -7.85
CA GLY A 347 11.12 -11.99 -6.88
C GLY A 347 11.49 -10.62 -6.31
N LEU A 348 11.66 -10.56 -4.98
CA LEU A 348 11.91 -9.34 -4.22
C LEU A 348 13.16 -8.60 -4.74
N ASP A 349 14.28 -9.30 -4.86
CA ASP A 349 15.56 -8.71 -5.31
C ASP A 349 15.49 -8.12 -6.72
N LYS A 350 14.75 -8.78 -7.63
CA LYS A 350 14.59 -8.29 -9.00
C LYS A 350 13.75 -7.02 -9.03
N LYS A 351 12.69 -6.96 -8.20
CA LYS A 351 11.88 -5.75 -8.05
C LYS A 351 12.75 -4.61 -7.50
N MET A 352 13.52 -4.86 -6.45
CA MET A 352 14.35 -3.84 -5.80
C MET A 352 15.42 -3.30 -6.74
N ARG A 353 16.20 -4.19 -7.39
CA ARG A 353 17.22 -3.80 -8.37
C ARG A 353 16.65 -2.90 -9.46
N ARG A 354 15.49 -3.25 -10.01
CA ARG A 354 14.83 -2.42 -11.03
C ARG A 354 14.55 -0.99 -10.55
N GLN A 355 14.08 -0.80 -9.32
CA GLN A 355 13.88 0.55 -8.77
C GLN A 355 15.20 1.27 -8.48
N MET A 356 16.22 0.55 -8.00
CA MET A 356 17.56 1.11 -7.75
C MET A 356 18.24 1.57 -9.05
N ASP A 357 18.24 0.71 -10.07
CA ASP A 357 18.81 0.98 -11.40
C ASP A 357 18.08 2.15 -12.10
N ALA A 358 16.76 2.27 -11.84
CA ALA A 358 15.94 3.39 -12.32
C ALA A 358 16.13 4.69 -11.53
N GLY A 359 16.95 4.72 -10.47
CA GLY A 359 17.09 5.89 -9.60
C GLY A 359 15.84 6.20 -8.76
N LEU A 360 14.93 5.24 -8.62
CA LEU A 360 13.65 5.33 -7.90
C LEU A 360 13.68 4.66 -6.52
N TRP A 361 14.90 4.47 -5.98
CA TRP A 361 15.13 3.96 -4.63
C TRP A 361 15.63 5.08 -3.71
N PHE A 362 14.76 5.51 -2.81
CA PHE A 362 14.93 6.64 -1.91
C PHE A 362 15.37 6.23 -0.50
N ALA A 363 15.31 4.95 -0.12
CA ALA A 363 15.76 4.49 1.19
C ALA A 363 17.25 4.08 1.19
N LYS A 364 17.97 4.40 2.27
CA LYS A 364 19.31 3.92 2.58
C LYS A 364 19.23 2.57 3.31
N LYS A 365 20.39 1.92 3.52
CA LYS A 365 20.50 0.64 4.24
C LYS A 365 20.02 0.69 5.70
N ASP A 366 20.05 1.87 6.31
CA ASP A 366 19.58 2.14 7.67
C ASP A 366 18.12 2.64 7.71
N ASP A 367 17.37 2.43 6.63
CA ASP A 367 16.00 2.91 6.40
C ASP A 367 15.85 4.46 6.36
N ALA A 368 16.94 5.22 6.42
CA ALA A 368 16.88 6.68 6.30
C ALA A 368 16.66 7.11 4.85
N CYS A 369 15.97 8.23 4.64
CA CYS A 369 15.73 8.73 3.29
C CYS A 369 16.97 9.40 2.66
N ARG A 370 17.11 9.24 1.35
CA ARG A 370 18.09 9.85 0.47
C ARG A 370 17.34 10.78 -0.49
N PHE A 371 17.47 12.08 -0.28
CA PHE A 371 16.95 13.12 -1.17
C PHE A 371 18.09 14.02 -1.64
#